data_AF-A0A353A3G0-F1
#
_entry.id   AF-A0A353A3G0-F1
#
_cell.length_a   1.000
_cell.length_b   1.000
_cell.length_c   1.000
_cell.angle_alpha   90.00
_cell.angle_beta   90.00
_cell.angle_gamma   90.00
#
_symmetry.space_group_name_H-M   'P 1'
#
loop_
_entity.id
_entity.type
_entity.pdbx_description
1 polymer ?
#
loop_
_entity_poly.entity_id
_entity_poly.type
_entity_poly.pdbx_seq_one_letter_code
_entity_poly.pdbx_strand_id
1 'polypeptide(L)'
;MLGATNLELPLSYAQDEDTLVLHVYGPEIDLRDTLWIKKTNTPHFESPDCPTNMFHKIQAVRCAGTFIDSVTITRSLVDYDQSENLRIHL
;
A
#
# COMPACT_ATOMS: atom_id res chain seq x y z
N MET A 1 -10.29 19.68 0.26
CA MET A 1 -10.35 18.80 1.45
C MET A 1 -9.27 17.76 1.30
N LEU A 2 -8.47 17.49 2.33
CA LEU A 2 -7.86 16.18 2.53
C LEU A 2 -8.00 15.87 4.02
N GLY A 3 -9.22 15.51 4.40
CA GLY A 3 -9.57 14.98 5.72
C GLY A 3 -9.62 13.45 5.73
N ALA A 4 -9.02 12.81 4.72
CA ALA A 4 -8.91 11.35 4.67
C ALA A 4 -7.80 10.92 5.62
N THR A 5 -8.14 10.19 6.66
CA THR A 5 -7.18 9.60 7.61
C THR A 5 -6.71 8.22 7.18
N ASN A 6 -7.46 7.55 6.29
CA ASN A 6 -7.19 6.21 5.79
C ASN A 6 -7.42 6.15 4.26
N LEU A 7 -6.65 5.32 3.57
CA LEU A 7 -6.84 5.00 2.15
C LEU A 7 -6.73 3.48 1.94
N GLU A 8 -7.58 2.94 1.07
CA GLU A 8 -7.48 1.56 0.60
C GLU A 8 -7.00 1.57 -0.85
N LEU A 9 -5.87 0.89 -1.11
CA LEU A 9 -5.22 0.84 -2.41
C LEU A 9 -4.97 -0.62 -2.81
N PRO A 10 -5.24 -1.01 -4.06
CA PRO A 10 -4.98 -2.36 -4.52
C PRO A 10 -3.47 -2.63 -4.64
N LEU A 11 -3.05 -3.85 -4.32
CA LEU A 11 -1.71 -4.35 -4.61
C LEU A 11 -1.72 -5.18 -5.90
N SER A 12 -0.65 -5.07 -6.69
CA SER A 12 -0.49 -5.82 -7.95
C SER A 12 -0.27 -7.30 -7.68
N TYR A 13 -0.66 -8.18 -8.61
CA TYR A 13 -0.34 -9.62 -8.52
C TYR A 13 0.84 -9.99 -9.42
N ALA A 14 1.30 -9.06 -10.27
CA ALA A 14 2.25 -9.33 -11.34
C ALA A 14 3.71 -9.16 -10.92
N GLN A 15 3.98 -8.34 -9.90
CA GLN A 15 5.33 -7.99 -9.48
C GLN A 15 5.52 -8.16 -7.98
N ASP A 16 6.77 -8.35 -7.57
CA ASP A 16 7.18 -8.46 -6.18
C ASP A 16 7.35 -7.08 -5.51
N GLU A 17 7.15 -5.99 -6.25
CA GLU A 17 7.20 -4.64 -5.71
C GLU A 17 6.20 -3.73 -6.41
N ASP A 18 5.42 -3.00 -5.61
CA ASP A 18 4.48 -1.99 -6.08
C ASP A 18 5.07 -0.61 -5.83
N THR A 19 4.84 0.31 -6.77
CA THR A 19 5.25 1.72 -6.66
C THR A 19 4.02 2.60 -6.61
N LEU A 20 3.84 3.31 -5.50
CA LEU A 20 2.77 4.29 -5.31
C LEU A 20 3.37 5.70 -5.34
N VAL A 21 2.73 6.58 -6.09
CA VAL A 21 3.10 8.00 -6.14
C VAL A 21 2.02 8.79 -5.45
N LEU A 22 2.38 9.44 -4.35
CA LEU A 22 1.49 10.33 -3.61
C LEU A 22 1.75 11.76 -4.08
N HIS A 23 0.75 12.33 -4.74
CA HIS A 23 0.80 13.69 -5.28
C HIS A 23 -0.20 14.57 -4.55
N VAL A 24 0.30 15.50 -3.75
CA VAL A 24 -0.50 16.52 -3.05
C VAL A 24 -0.35 17.81 -3.81
N TYR A 25 -1.44 18.30 -4.39
CA TYR A 25 -1.43 19.49 -5.23
C TYR A 25 -2.56 20.47 -4.88
N GLY A 26 -2.31 21.76 -5.13
CA GLY A 26 -3.22 22.87 -4.92
C GLY A 26 -2.69 24.15 -5.57
N PRO A 27 -3.33 25.31 -5.36
CA PRO A 27 -2.92 26.57 -6.01
C PRO A 27 -1.47 26.99 -5.73
N GLU A 28 -0.94 26.65 -4.55
CA GLU A 28 0.43 27.02 -4.11
C GLU A 28 1.28 25.81 -3.69
N ILE A 29 0.74 24.59 -3.81
CA ILE A 29 1.36 23.36 -3.32
C ILE A 29 1.46 22.38 -4.50
N ASP A 30 2.65 21.81 -4.69
CA ASP A 30 2.92 20.73 -5.63
C ASP A 30 3.99 19.82 -5.03
N LEU A 31 3.56 18.80 -4.30
CA LEU A 31 4.42 17.89 -3.54
C LEU A 31 4.23 16.46 -4.01
N ARG A 32 5.34 15.74 -4.22
CA ARG A 32 5.33 14.39 -4.74
C ARG A 32 6.33 13.50 -4.01
N ASP A 33 5.79 12.45 -3.42
CA ASP A 33 6.57 11.40 -2.76
C ASP A 33 6.26 10.06 -3.41
N THR A 34 7.24 9.16 -3.37
CA THR A 34 7.12 7.80 -3.91
C THR A 34 7.31 6.79 -2.80
N LEU A 35 6.40 5.82 -2.73
CA LEU A 35 6.42 4.69 -1.82
C LEU A 35 6.62 3.41 -2.62
N TRP A 36 7.56 2.58 -2.20
CA TRP A 36 7.77 1.24 -2.77
C TRP A 36 7.42 0.18 -1.72
N ILE A 37 6.60 -0.79 -2.12
CA ILE A 37 6.09 -1.85 -1.26
C ILE A 37 6.56 -3.18 -1.83
N LYS A 38 7.59 -3.77 -1.22
CA LYS A 38 8.08 -5.09 -1.59
C LYS A 38 7.24 -6.16 -0.92
N LYS A 39 6.82 -7.18 -1.68
CA LYS A 39 5.89 -8.21 -1.22
C LYS A 39 6.10 -9.54 -1.93
N THR A 40 5.54 -10.60 -1.37
CA THR A 40 5.31 -11.88 -2.06
C THR A 40 3.81 -12.10 -2.26
N ASN A 41 3.44 -12.78 -3.35
CA ASN A 41 2.05 -13.07 -3.70
C ASN A 41 1.77 -14.56 -3.47
N THR A 42 0.66 -14.90 -2.82
CA THR A 42 0.26 -16.29 -2.57
C THR A 42 -1.21 -16.48 -2.96
N PRO A 43 -1.51 -17.32 -3.96
CA PRO A 43 -2.89 -17.65 -4.30
C PRO A 43 -3.59 -18.24 -3.08
N HIS A 44 -4.78 -17.75 -2.80
CA HIS A 44 -5.64 -18.24 -1.74
C HIS A 44 -6.93 -18.79 -2.36
N PHE A 45 -7.12 -20.10 -2.19
CA PHE A 45 -8.29 -20.82 -2.65
C PHE A 45 -9.08 -21.31 -1.44
N GLU A 46 -10.33 -20.88 -1.35
CA GLU A 46 -11.24 -21.23 -0.24
C GLU A 46 -12.18 -22.37 -0.64
N SER A 47 -12.85 -22.24 -1.79
CA SER A 47 -13.80 -23.23 -2.29
C SER A 47 -13.94 -23.16 -3.82
N PRO A 48 -14.44 -24.23 -4.48
CA PRO A 48 -14.67 -24.23 -5.93
C PRO A 48 -15.68 -23.17 -6.40
N ASP A 49 -16.58 -22.74 -5.50
CA ASP A 49 -17.64 -21.78 -5.80
C ASP A 49 -17.18 -20.32 -5.62
N CYS A 50 -15.95 -20.11 -5.14
CA CYS A 50 -15.37 -18.79 -4.90
C CYS A 50 -14.23 -18.49 -5.89
N PRO A 51 -14.13 -17.25 -6.41
CA PRO A 51 -12.94 -16.81 -7.13
C PRO A 51 -11.68 -16.97 -6.27
N THR A 52 -10.55 -17.31 -6.90
CA THR A 52 -9.25 -17.34 -6.21
C THR A 52 -8.84 -15.92 -5.84
N ASN A 53 -8.54 -15.72 -4.55
CA ASN A 53 -7.99 -14.46 -4.05
C ASN A 53 -6.46 -14.51 -4.08
N MET A 54 -5.81 -13.35 -4.00
CA MET A 54 -4.37 -13.26 -3.84
C MET A 54 -4.07 -12.62 -2.49
N PHE A 55 -3.34 -13.33 -1.64
CA PHE A 55 -2.81 -12.74 -0.42
C PHE A 55 -1.41 -12.19 -0.66
N HIS A 56 -1.08 -11.12 0.04
CA HIS A 56 0.25 -10.52 -0.02
C HIS A 56 0.93 -10.58 1.33
N LYS A 57 2.23 -10.82 1.32
CA LYS A 57 3.08 -10.62 2.49
C LYS A 57 4.06 -9.50 2.20
N ILE A 58 3.86 -8.36 2.83
CA ILE A 58 4.75 -7.20 2.76
C ILE A 58 6.07 -7.58 3.45
N GLN A 59 7.17 -7.47 2.70
CA GLN A 59 8.52 -7.76 3.18
C GLN A 59 9.25 -6.50 3.62
N ALA A 60 9.07 -5.41 2.88
CA ALA A 60 9.74 -4.15 3.14
C ALA A 60 8.97 -3.00 2.52
N VAL A 61 9.16 -1.82 3.10
CA VAL A 61 8.67 -0.56 2.55
C VAL A 61 9.79 0.46 2.58
N ARG A 62 9.80 1.34 1.59
CA ARG A 62 10.68 2.51 1.56
C ARG A 62 9.95 3.66 0.89
N CYS A 63 10.25 4.88 1.33
CA CYS A 63 9.73 6.11 0.73
C CYS A 63 10.88 7.03 0.33
N ALA A 64 10.61 7.92 -0.61
CA ALA A 64 11.48 9.02 -0.97
C ALA A 64 10.65 10.23 -1.36
N GLY A 65 11.11 11.41 -0.99
CA GLY A 65 10.43 12.67 -1.26
C GLY A 65 10.67 13.67 -0.14
N THR A 66 9.71 14.57 0.05
CA THR A 66 9.87 15.75 0.89
C THR A 66 8.84 15.89 2.00
N PHE A 67 7.71 15.17 1.95
CA PHE A 67 6.62 15.34 2.91
C PHE A 67 6.24 14.06 3.67
N ILE A 68 6.81 12.91 3.32
CA ILE A 68 6.74 11.69 4.11
C ILE A 68 8.01 11.58 4.95
N ASP A 69 7.87 11.70 6.26
CA ASP A 69 8.94 11.49 7.22
C ASP A 69 9.38 10.02 7.25
N SER A 70 8.41 9.10 7.35
CA SER A 70 8.67 7.66 7.38
C SER A 70 7.42 6.83 7.09
N VAL A 71 7.63 5.54 6.85
CA VAL A 71 6.55 4.55 6.68
C VAL A 71 6.84 3.31 7.52
N THR A 72 5.82 2.83 8.23
CA THR A 72 5.91 1.66 9.09
C THR A 72 4.95 0.56 8.62
N ILE A 73 5.41 -0.70 8.66
CA ILE A 73 4.55 -1.86 8.44
C ILE A 73 3.82 -2.17 9.75
N THR A 74 2.51 -1.96 9.79
CA THR A 74 1.66 -2.26 10.96
C THR A 74 1.16 -3.70 10.93
N ARG A 75 0.85 -4.21 9.74
CA ARG A 75 0.50 -5.63 9.48
C ARG A 75 1.10 -6.07 8.16
N SER A 76 1.91 -7.13 8.18
CA SER A 76 2.56 -7.62 6.95
C SER A 76 1.64 -8.43 6.04
N LEU A 77 0.58 -9.04 6.59
CA LEU A 77 -0.36 -9.86 5.82
C LEU A 77 -1.49 -8.99 5.28
N VAL A 78 -1.61 -8.95 3.95
CA VAL A 78 -2.75 -8.36 3.23
C VAL A 78 -3.61 -9.52 2.75
N ASP A 79 -4.81 -9.59 3.29
CA ASP A 79 -5.83 -10.58 3.00
C ASP A 79 -7.18 -9.86 2.81
N TYR A 80 -8.29 -10.57 2.97
CA TYR A 80 -9.62 -9.98 2.87
C TYR A 80 -10.00 -9.11 4.09
N ASP A 81 -9.22 -9.15 5.19
CA ASP A 81 -9.46 -8.28 6.33
C ASP A 81 -9.06 -6.85 5.96
N GLN A 82 -9.97 -5.91 6.11
CA GLN A 82 -9.72 -4.47 5.94
C GLN A 82 -8.89 -3.92 7.12
N SER A 83 -7.66 -4.39 7.24
CA SER A 83 -6.71 -4.00 8.29
C SER A 83 -5.77 -2.89 7.79
N GLU A 84 -5.33 -2.02 8.69
CA GLU A 84 -4.23 -1.09 8.39
C GLU A 84 -2.93 -1.90 8.22
N ASN A 85 -2.40 -1.94 6.99
CA ASN A 85 -1.14 -2.63 6.69
C ASN A 85 0.09 -1.72 6.78
N LEU A 86 -0.08 -0.45 6.40
CA LEU A 86 0.98 0.56 6.37
C LEU A 86 0.51 1.82 7.07
N ARG A 87 1.41 2.41 7.86
CA ARG A 87 1.22 3.74 8.46
C ARG A 87 2.25 4.71 7.90
N ILE A 88 1.78 5.82 7.35
CA ILE A 88 2.59 6.90 6.80
C ILE A 88 2.68 8.00 7.86
N HIS A 89 3.90 8.48 8.12
CA HIS A 89 4.19 9.61 8.99
C HIS A 89 4.59 10.79 8.09
N LEU A 90 3.98 11.95 8.30
CA LEU A 90 4.17 13.19 7.54
C LEU A 90 4.80 14.27 8.41
#